data_AF-A0A6L9L414-F1
#
_entry.id   AF-A0A6L9L414-F1
#
_cell.length_a   1.000
_cell.length_b   1.000
_cell.length_c   1.000
_cell.angle_alpha   90.00
_cell.angle_beta   90.00
_cell.angle_gamma   90.00
#
_symmetry.space_group_name_H-M   'P 1'
#
loop_
_entity.id
_entity.type
_entity.pdbx_description
1 polymer ?
#
loop_
_entity_poly.entity_id
_entity_poly.type
_entity_poly.pdbx_seq_one_letter_code
_entity_poly.pdbx_strand_id
1 'polypeptide(L)'
;MKEQYAQLSKEQAQQVCKNIATLANSLAITHDAIAMKIGLERPSVTRILSGKNSPRLDLVYSLLAAINELSGQSYSLNDIDALAKK
;
A
#
# COMPACT_ATOMS: atom_id res chain seq x y z
N MET A 1 -6.08 15.47 21.59
CA MET A 1 -5.32 14.47 20.81
C MET A 1 -5.83 14.44 19.37
N LYS A 2 -5.49 15.45 18.58
CA LYS A 2 -5.85 15.52 17.15
C LYS A 2 -4.66 16.11 16.42
N GLU A 3 -4.42 15.62 15.20
CA GLU A 3 -3.51 16.20 14.20
C GLU A 3 -2.03 15.78 14.27
N GLN A 4 -1.77 14.49 14.47
CA GLN A 4 -0.51 13.86 14.07
C GLN A 4 -0.67 13.06 12.75
N TYR A 5 -1.39 13.61 11.78
CA TYR A 5 -1.35 13.11 10.40
C TYR A 5 -0.53 14.09 9.58
N ALA A 6 0.76 14.15 9.90
CA ALA A 6 1.74 14.87 9.12
C ALA A 6 1.65 14.38 7.67
N GLN A 7 1.57 15.31 6.73
CA GLN A 7 1.68 15.03 5.30
C GLN A 7 2.85 14.08 5.07
N LEU A 8 2.60 12.84 4.65
CA LEU A 8 3.66 12.04 4.06
C LEU A 8 4.23 12.83 2.89
N SER A 9 5.53 13.11 2.91
CA SER A 9 6.20 13.71 1.77
C SER A 9 5.95 12.85 0.54
N LYS A 10 5.84 13.47 -0.65
CA LYS A 10 5.55 12.75 -1.90
C LYS A 10 6.45 11.53 -2.11
N GLU A 11 7.71 11.65 -1.73
CA GLU A 11 8.71 10.58 -1.77
C GLU A 11 8.39 9.42 -0.82
N GLN A 12 7.97 9.72 0.41
CA GLN A 12 7.55 8.69 1.37
C GLN A 12 6.29 7.96 0.88
N ALA A 13 5.31 8.68 0.33
CA ALA A 13 4.11 8.06 -0.22
C ALA A 13 4.45 7.11 -1.40
N GLN A 14 5.37 7.52 -2.28
CA GLN A 14 5.85 6.67 -3.37
C GLN A 14 6.61 5.45 -2.85
N GLN A 15 7.45 5.62 -1.83
CA GLN A 15 8.20 4.53 -1.23
C GLN A 15 7.27 3.51 -0.56
N VAL A 16 6.27 3.97 0.21
CA VAL A 16 5.26 3.11 0.83
C VAL A 16 4.53 2.29 -0.24
N CYS A 17 4.18 2.88 -1.38
CA CYS A 17 3.53 2.12 -2.47
C CYS A 17 4.39 1.00 -3.03
N LYS A 18 5.69 1.27 -3.22
CA LYS A 18 6.64 0.25 -3.68
C LYS A 18 6.78 -0.87 -2.64
N ASN A 19 6.85 -0.52 -1.36
CA ASN A 19 6.95 -1.50 -0.29
C ASN A 19 5.68 -2.36 -0.19
N ILE A 20 4.49 -1.76 -0.34
CA ILE A 20 3.21 -2.47 -0.43
C ILE A 20 3.24 -3.44 -1.62
N ALA A 21 3.79 -3.04 -2.77
CA ALA A 21 3.92 -3.91 -3.94
C ALA A 21 4.84 -5.11 -3.66
N THR A 22 5.98 -4.87 -3.01
CA THR A 22 6.92 -5.91 -2.58
C THR A 22 6.28 -6.87 -1.58
N LEU A 23 5.50 -6.34 -0.63
CA LEU A 23 4.77 -7.12 0.36
C LEU A 23 3.72 -8.01 -0.31
N ALA A 24 2.89 -7.43 -1.18
CA ALA A 24 1.89 -8.19 -1.93
C ALA A 24 2.54 -9.32 -2.74
N ASN A 25 3.67 -9.05 -3.41
CA ASN A 25 4.41 -10.05 -4.16
C ASN A 25 4.99 -11.16 -3.25
N SER A 26 5.55 -10.78 -2.10
CA SER A 26 6.08 -11.75 -1.11
C SER A 26 4.99 -12.67 -0.54
N LEU A 27 3.75 -12.17 -0.48
CA LEU A 27 2.58 -12.91 -0.02
C LEU A 27 1.84 -13.62 -1.16
N ALA A 28 2.39 -13.61 -2.38
CA ALA A 28 1.75 -14.13 -3.60
C ALA A 28 0.33 -13.54 -3.86
N ILE A 29 0.06 -12.33 -3.37
CA ILE A 29 -1.19 -11.62 -3.57
C ILE A 29 -1.14 -10.91 -4.93
N THR A 30 -2.09 -11.24 -5.80
CA THR A 30 -2.17 -10.63 -7.13
C THR A 30 -2.77 -9.23 -7.06
N HIS A 31 -2.35 -8.34 -7.97
CA HIS A 31 -2.95 -7.01 -8.08
C HIS A 31 -4.45 -7.07 -8.41
N ASP A 32 -4.90 -8.16 -9.02
CA ASP A 32 -6.30 -8.41 -9.34
C ASP A 32 -7.13 -8.67 -8.07
N ALA A 33 -6.61 -9.49 -7.14
CA ALA A 33 -7.27 -9.73 -5.86
C ALA A 33 -7.38 -8.45 -5.02
N ILE A 34 -6.32 -7.64 -5.01
CA ILE A 34 -6.31 -6.33 -4.35
C ILE A 34 -7.36 -5.41 -4.99
N ALA A 35 -7.37 -5.33 -6.33
CA ALA A 35 -8.31 -4.54 -7.11
C ALA A 35 -9.77 -4.91 -6.82
N MET A 36 -10.09 -6.21 -6.82
CA MET A 36 -11.43 -6.71 -6.45
C MET A 36 -11.82 -6.31 -5.02
N LYS A 37 -10.88 -6.37 -4.07
CA LYS A 37 -11.14 -6.04 -2.67
C LYS A 37 -11.45 -4.56 -2.43
N ILE A 38 -10.71 -3.66 -3.10
CA ILE A 38 -10.89 -2.22 -2.93
C ILE A 38 -11.86 -1.60 -3.95
N GLY A 39 -12.44 -2.41 -4.84
CA GLY A 39 -13.36 -1.95 -5.88
C GLY A 39 -12.70 -1.07 -6.95
N LEU A 40 -11.42 -1.30 -7.24
CA LEU A 40 -10.68 -0.60 -8.30
C LEU A 40 -10.38 -1.53 -9.46
N GLU A 41 -9.99 -0.96 -10.60
CA GLU A 41 -9.48 -1.74 -11.71
C GLU A 41 -8.01 -2.14 -11.49
N ARG A 42 -7.62 -3.34 -11.94
CA ARG A 42 -6.25 -3.84 -11.89
C ARG A 42 -5.18 -2.86 -12.45
N PRO A 43 -5.40 -2.12 -13.56
CA PRO A 43 -4.44 -1.14 -14.06
C PRO A 43 -4.23 0.02 -13.09
N SER A 44 -5.28 0.44 -12.39
CA SER A 44 -5.22 1.50 -11.37
C SER A 44 -4.35 1.06 -10.20
N VAL A 45 -4.57 -0.15 -9.69
CA VAL A 45 -3.73 -0.75 -8.63
C VAL A 45 -2.28 -0.85 -9.07
N THR A 46 -2.04 -1.34 -10.28
CA THR A 46 -0.67 -1.46 -10.82
C THR A 46 0.02 -0.11 -10.95
N ARG A 47 -0.70 0.95 -11.37
CA ARG A 47 -0.18 2.31 -11.45
C ARG A 47 0.15 2.89 -10.08
N ILE A 48 -0.66 2.60 -9.06
CA ILE A 48 -0.43 3.06 -7.69
C ILE A 48 0.80 2.35 -7.11
N LEU A 49 0.83 1.02 -7.19
CA LEU A 49 1.91 0.17 -6.70
C LEU A 49 3.24 0.38 -7.45
N SER A 50 3.20 0.91 -8.67
CA SER A 50 4.39 1.35 -9.41
C SER A 50 5.14 2.49 -8.70
N GLY A 51 4.53 3.22 -7.75
CA GLY A 51 5.15 4.36 -7.08
C GLY A 51 5.45 5.55 -8.00
N LYS A 52 4.91 5.56 -9.22
CA LYS A 52 5.03 6.70 -10.16
C LYS A 52 4.11 7.87 -9.75
N ASN A 53 3.03 7.57 -9.04
CA ASN A 53 2.12 8.56 -8.48
C ASN A 53 2.25 8.56 -6.96
N SER A 54 2.00 9.70 -6.34
CA SER A 54 1.78 9.79 -4.89
C SER A 54 0.29 9.62 -4.64
N PRO A 55 -0.20 8.41 -4.29
CA PRO A 55 -1.60 8.25 -3.97
C PRO A 55 -1.96 8.99 -2.70
N ARG A 56 -3.26 9.23 -2.52
CA ARG A 56 -3.78 9.77 -1.27
C ARG A 56 -3.56 8.75 -0.16
N LEU A 57 -3.33 9.26 1.05
CA LEU A 57 -3.10 8.47 2.25
C LEU A 57 -4.24 7.47 2.54
N ASP A 58 -5.47 7.89 2.27
CA ASP A 58 -6.68 7.05 2.34
C ASP A 58 -6.55 5.79 1.47
N LEU A 59 -6.11 5.96 0.22
CA LEU A 59 -5.92 4.86 -0.73
C LEU A 59 -4.79 3.91 -0.31
N VAL A 60 -3.73 4.44 0.31
CA VAL A 60 -2.65 3.62 0.88
C VAL A 60 -3.18 2.74 1.99
N TYR A 61 -4.00 3.28 2.89
CA TYR A 61 -4.64 2.49 3.93
C TYR A 61 -5.62 1.46 3.36
N SER A 62 -6.40 1.79 2.33
CA SER A 62 -7.28 0.83 1.68
C SER A 62 -6.51 -0.34 1.06
N LEU A 63 -5.38 -0.06 0.40
CA LEU A 63 -4.50 -1.09 -0.17
C LEU A 63 -3.92 -1.99 0.91
N LEU A 64 -3.44 -1.39 2.00
CA LEU A 64 -2.89 -2.13 3.14
C LEU A 64 -3.95 -3.00 3.81
N ALA A 65 -5.14 -2.45 4.05
CA ALA A 65 -6.26 -3.19 4.61
C ALA A 65 -6.66 -4.37 3.72
N ALA A 66 -6.71 -4.18 2.40
CA ALA A 66 -6.99 -5.27 1.46
C ALA A 66 -5.93 -6.37 1.50
N ILE A 67 -4.65 -6.02 1.56
CA ILE A 67 -3.55 -7.00 1.70
C ILE A 67 -3.63 -7.72 3.04
N ASN A 68 -3.93 -7.01 4.12
CA ASN A 68 -4.12 -7.58 5.45
C ASN A 68 -5.26 -8.61 5.45
N GLU A 69 -6.41 -8.27 4.87
CA GLU A 69 -7.53 -9.20 4.72
C GLU A 69 -7.19 -10.41 3.84
N LEU A 70 -6.49 -10.19 2.72
CA LEU A 70 -6.13 -11.26 1.77
C LEU A 70 -5.06 -12.21 2.32
N SER A 71 -4.12 -11.69 3.12
CA SER A 71 -3.06 -12.48 3.74
C SER A 71 -3.45 -13.09 5.09
N GLY A 72 -4.52 -12.60 5.71
CA GLY A 72 -4.86 -12.93 7.10
C GLY A 72 -3.87 -12.37 8.13
N GLN A 73 -3.02 -11.41 7.74
CA GLN A 73 -2.04 -10.76 8.62
C GLN A 73 -2.41 -9.30 8.87
N SER A 74 -1.83 -8.69 9.90
CA SER A 74 -2.04 -7.28 10.23
C SER A 74 -0.74 -6.51 10.13
N TYR A 75 -0.43 -6.03 8.93
CA TYR A 75 0.70 -5.14 8.70
C TYR A 75 0.29 -3.68 8.98
N SER A 76 1.16 -2.95 9.67
CA SER A 76 1.03 -1.50 9.88
C SER A 76 1.97 -0.73 8.95
N LEU A 77 1.74 0.57 8.77
CA LEU A 77 2.66 1.41 7.99
C LEU A 77 4.13 1.31 8.44
N ASN A 78 4.38 1.11 9.74
CA ASN A 78 5.73 0.89 10.28
C ASN A 78 6.37 -0.42 9.78
N ASP A 79 5.62 -1.51 9.68
CA ASP A 79 6.13 -2.78 9.14
C ASP A 79 6.53 -2.63 7.68
N ILE A 80 5.74 -1.86 6.93
CA ILE A 80 5.98 -1.59 5.52
C ILE A 80 7.16 -0.64 5.33
N ASP A 81 7.34 0.35 6.20
CA ASP A 81 8.51 1.26 6.18
C ASP A 81 9.81 0.50 6.53
N ALA A 82 9.75 -0.44 7.48
CA ALA A 82 10.88 -1.29 7.84
C ALA A 82 11.39 -2.14 6.66
N LEU A 83 10.49 -2.55 5.75
CA LEU A 83 10.86 -3.26 4.52
C LEU A 83 11.64 -2.39 3.53
N ALA A 84 11.55 -1.05 3.58
CA ALA A 84 12.35 -0.16 2.73
C ALA A 84 13.80 0.03 3.21
N LYS A 85 14.12 -0.33 4.45
CA LYS A 85 15.45 -0.12 5.05
C LYS A 85 16.37 -1.35 4.95
N LYS A 86 15.94 -2.43 4.32
CA LYS A 86 16.76 -3.60 3.99
C LYS A 86 17.28 -3.49 2.57
#